data_AF-A0ABD2HMY1-F1
#
_entry.id   AF-A0ABD2HMY1-F1
#
_cell.length_a   1.000
_cell.length_b   1.000
_cell.length_c   1.000
_cell.angle_alpha   90.00
_cell.angle_beta   90.00
_cell.angle_gamma   90.00
#
_symmetry.space_group_name_H-M   'P 1'
#
loop_
_entity.id
_entity.type
_entity.pdbx_description
1 polymer ?
#
loop_
_entity_poly.entity_id
_entity_poly.type
_entity_poly.pdbx_seq_one_letter_code
_entity_poly.pdbx_strand_id
1 'polypeptide(L)'
;MVGKQKVGGKEKEKQLRDKNAPKIPINAYQRYVTHRLKESPSKKFGTSREAMANFAAEWGAMEPQNKKPFFDEYIAERNEYSKKMEDYKKTANYKTFQMQKSAKRLKLTKGHSTTAGHHRPLHLPPNVKQIFSREFLEYNKSQEKSMRDTRAQISEVESQIELLDQNIASMNDQMRAVQSATRADEAAIAQMGDKMQRWCRIVREALGMDTDASLEAVIEGAERLMDERNDAVGAETQRASLRQAMRKAATEETDEKTNEQRQKK
;
A
#
# COMPACT_ATOMS: atom_id res chain seq x y z
N MET A 1 -80.25 7.94 5.08
CA MET A 1 -79.18 6.94 5.31
C MET A 1 -78.41 6.78 4.01
N VAL A 2 -77.19 7.31 3.91
CA VAL A 2 -76.33 7.15 2.72
C VAL A 2 -75.06 6.45 3.17
N GLY A 3 -74.84 5.25 2.64
CA GLY A 3 -73.79 4.33 3.04
C GLY A 3 -72.39 4.85 2.72
N LYS A 4 -71.51 4.82 3.72
CA LYS A 4 -70.07 5.02 3.53
C LYS A 4 -69.46 3.78 2.88
N GLN A 5 -69.10 3.89 1.60
CA GLN A 5 -68.21 2.95 0.93
C GLN A 5 -66.82 2.97 1.60
N LYS A 6 -66.34 1.79 2.03
CA LYS A 6 -64.94 1.57 2.43
C LYS A 6 -64.05 1.67 1.20
N VAL A 7 -63.22 2.71 1.14
CA VAL A 7 -62.11 2.80 0.17
C VAL A 7 -61.03 1.80 0.58
N GLY A 8 -60.79 0.81 -0.28
CA GLY A 8 -59.80 -0.25 -0.10
C GLY A 8 -58.38 0.32 0.08
N GLY A 9 -57.71 -0.09 1.15
CA GLY A 9 -56.31 0.20 1.38
C GLY A 9 -55.44 -0.45 0.29
N LYS A 10 -54.65 0.36 -0.41
CA LYS A 10 -53.65 -0.12 -1.37
C LYS A 10 -52.64 -1.00 -0.62
N GLU A 11 -52.67 -2.31 -0.88
CA GLU A 11 -51.61 -3.22 -0.47
C GLU A 11 -50.28 -2.70 -1.04
N LYS A 12 -49.38 -2.25 -0.16
CA LYS A 12 -48.01 -1.91 -0.55
C LYS A 12 -47.39 -3.19 -1.08
N GLU A 13 -47.12 -3.22 -2.37
CA GLU A 13 -46.52 -4.36 -3.06
C GLU A 13 -45.23 -4.74 -2.29
N LYS A 14 -45.29 -5.82 -1.52
CA LYS A 14 -44.18 -6.28 -0.68
C LYS A 14 -42.98 -6.49 -1.61
N GLN A 15 -41.84 -5.86 -1.29
CA GLN A 15 -40.61 -6.01 -2.06
C GLN A 15 -40.38 -7.51 -2.36
N LEU A 16 -39.93 -7.82 -3.58
CA LEU A 16 -39.63 -9.19 -3.98
C LEU A 16 -38.54 -9.72 -3.04
N ARG A 17 -38.96 -10.51 -2.05
CA ARG A 17 -38.10 -11.14 -1.05
C ARG A 17 -37.94 -12.59 -1.41
N ASP A 18 -36.68 -13.01 -1.49
CA ASP A 18 -36.33 -14.40 -1.71
C ASP A 18 -36.64 -15.20 -0.45
N LYS A 19 -37.50 -16.23 -0.56
CA LYS A 19 -37.82 -17.10 0.58
C LYS A 19 -36.68 -18.08 0.90
N ASN A 20 -35.78 -18.34 -0.06
CA ASN A 20 -34.69 -19.30 0.07
C ASN A 20 -33.36 -18.66 0.47
N ALA A 21 -33.29 -17.33 0.51
CA ALA A 21 -32.09 -16.64 0.96
C ALA A 21 -31.87 -16.87 2.48
N PRO A 22 -30.62 -17.16 2.91
CA PRO A 22 -30.26 -17.14 4.32
C PRO A 22 -30.74 -15.86 5.01
N LYS A 23 -31.22 -15.97 6.25
CA LYS A 23 -31.67 -14.80 7.03
C LYS A 23 -30.46 -14.05 7.58
N ILE A 24 -30.47 -12.73 7.42
CA ILE A 24 -29.44 -11.85 7.97
C ILE A 24 -29.46 -11.96 9.50
N PRO A 25 -28.31 -12.19 10.17
CA PRO A 25 -28.26 -12.29 11.61
C PRO A 25 -28.61 -10.96 12.27
N ILE A 26 -29.27 -11.06 13.41
CA ILE A 26 -29.73 -9.92 14.20
C ILE A 26 -28.51 -9.26 14.86
N ASN A 27 -28.48 -7.91 14.86
CA ASN A 27 -27.37 -7.16 15.44
C ASN A 27 -27.30 -7.30 16.97
N ALA A 28 -26.15 -6.98 17.56
CA ALA A 28 -25.91 -7.14 19.01
C ALA A 28 -26.97 -6.43 19.89
N TYR A 29 -27.37 -5.22 19.51
CA TYR A 29 -28.39 -4.46 20.26
C TYR A 29 -29.78 -5.13 20.20
N GLN A 30 -30.22 -5.56 19.02
CA GLN A 30 -31.50 -6.23 18.84
C GLN A 30 -31.53 -7.60 19.53
N ARG A 31 -30.39 -8.28 19.66
CA ARG A 31 -30.25 -9.47 20.52
C ARG A 31 -30.50 -9.14 21.98
N TYR A 32 -29.87 -8.09 22.48
CA TYR A 32 -30.10 -7.60 23.84
C TYR A 32 -31.57 -7.21 24.07
N VAL A 33 -32.19 -6.49 23.13
CA VAL A 33 -33.63 -6.17 23.20
C VAL A 33 -34.48 -7.45 23.23
N THR A 34 -34.13 -8.46 22.42
CA THR A 34 -34.83 -9.75 22.42
C THR A 34 -34.65 -10.49 23.75
N HIS A 35 -33.45 -10.46 24.33
CA HIS A 35 -33.15 -11.03 25.64
C HIS A 35 -33.98 -10.35 26.74
N ARG A 36 -33.98 -9.02 26.78
CA ARG A 36 -34.75 -8.22 27.75
C ARG A 36 -36.25 -8.39 27.60
N LEU A 37 -36.73 -8.52 26.36
CA LEU A 37 -38.14 -8.78 26.10
C LEU A 37 -38.58 -10.18 26.57
N LYS A 38 -37.67 -11.17 26.54
CA LYS A 38 -37.89 -12.52 27.08
C LYS A 38 -37.84 -12.55 28.61
N GLU A 39 -36.91 -11.82 29.22
CA GLU A 39 -36.77 -11.72 30.68
C GLU A 39 -37.94 -10.97 31.35
N SER A 40 -38.66 -10.14 30.58
CA SER A 40 -39.81 -9.39 31.10
C SER A 40 -40.98 -9.41 30.10
N PRO A 41 -41.74 -10.51 30.04
CA PRO A 41 -42.91 -10.60 29.19
C PRO A 41 -44.01 -9.63 29.67
N SER A 42 -44.26 -8.62 28.86
CA SER A 42 -45.58 -7.99 28.65
C SER A 42 -46.22 -7.00 29.63
N LYS A 43 -45.67 -6.60 30.79
CA LYS A 43 -46.38 -5.61 31.66
C LYS A 43 -45.57 -4.52 32.37
N LYS A 44 -44.25 -4.47 32.26
CA LYS A 44 -43.41 -3.55 33.08
C LYS A 44 -42.92 -2.27 32.40
N PHE A 45 -43.05 -2.13 31.07
CA PHE A 45 -42.36 -1.06 30.33
C PHE A 45 -43.28 -0.06 29.59
N GLY A 46 -44.57 0.00 29.94
CA GLY A 46 -45.51 0.91 29.30
C GLY A 46 -45.78 0.57 27.82
N THR A 47 -45.95 1.58 26.98
CA THR A 47 -46.14 1.42 25.54
C THR A 47 -44.89 0.80 24.88
N SER A 48 -45.05 0.07 23.77
CA SER A 48 -43.92 -0.54 23.03
C SER A 48 -42.81 0.48 22.66
N ARG A 49 -43.14 1.76 22.60
CA ARG A 49 -42.20 2.85 22.31
C ARG A 49 -41.35 3.21 23.53
N GLU A 50 -41.96 3.28 24.71
CA GLU A 50 -41.28 3.56 25.98
C GLU A 50 -40.33 2.42 26.35
N ALA A 51 -40.76 1.17 26.16
CA ALA A 51 -39.91 -0.01 26.34
C ALA A 51 -38.64 0.04 25.48
N MET A 52 -38.79 0.36 24.19
CA MET A 52 -37.65 0.47 23.27
C MET A 52 -36.73 1.64 23.62
N ALA A 53 -37.26 2.75 24.13
CA ALA A 53 -36.47 3.87 24.60
C ALA A 53 -35.66 3.53 25.86
N ASN A 54 -36.26 2.80 26.80
CA ASN A 54 -35.58 2.32 28.01
C ASN A 54 -34.47 1.34 27.66
N PHE A 55 -34.71 0.37 26.77
CA PHE A 55 -33.66 -0.55 26.32
C PHE A 55 -32.51 0.16 25.59
N ALA A 56 -32.80 1.21 24.83
CA ALA A 56 -31.77 2.01 24.18
C ALA A 56 -30.91 2.76 25.21
N ALA A 57 -31.52 3.32 26.26
CA ALA A 57 -30.82 3.98 27.36
C ALA A 57 -29.97 2.99 28.17
N GLU A 58 -30.51 1.83 28.53
CA GLU A 58 -29.79 0.76 29.23
C GLU A 58 -28.62 0.23 28.38
N TRP A 59 -28.83 0.02 27.08
CA TRP A 59 -27.76 -0.36 26.17
C TRP A 59 -26.69 0.73 26.06
N GLY A 60 -27.06 2.01 26.01
CA GLY A 60 -26.12 3.12 26.05
C GLY A 60 -25.23 3.08 27.30
N ALA A 61 -25.86 2.91 28.47
CA ALA A 61 -25.21 2.93 29.78
C ALA A 61 -24.40 1.66 30.14
N MET A 62 -24.60 0.53 29.44
CA MET A 62 -23.85 -0.71 29.72
C MET A 62 -22.36 -0.59 29.40
N GLU A 63 -21.53 -1.15 30.27
CA GLU A 63 -20.08 -1.28 30.09
C GLU A 63 -19.75 -2.12 28.84
N PRO A 64 -18.65 -1.83 28.12
CA PRO A 64 -18.18 -2.65 26.99
C PRO A 64 -18.07 -4.16 27.30
N GLN A 65 -17.73 -4.54 28.54
CA GLN A 65 -17.65 -5.94 28.96
C GLN A 65 -18.99 -6.66 28.88
N ASN A 66 -20.07 -6.03 29.36
CA ASN A 66 -21.41 -6.59 29.34
C ASN A 66 -22.03 -6.61 27.93
N LYS A 67 -21.54 -5.76 27.03
CA LYS A 67 -21.91 -5.77 25.60
C LYS A 67 -21.18 -6.86 24.83
N LYS A 68 -19.97 -7.23 25.27
CA LYS A 68 -19.10 -8.20 24.60
C LYS A 68 -19.79 -9.52 24.22
N PRO A 69 -20.54 -10.22 25.09
CA PRO A 69 -21.18 -11.49 24.71
C PRO A 69 -22.17 -11.33 23.53
N PHE A 70 -22.94 -10.25 23.50
CA PHE A 70 -23.87 -9.98 22.39
C PHE A 70 -23.16 -9.66 21.07
N PHE A 71 -21.98 -9.05 21.14
CA PHE A 71 -21.14 -8.79 19.98
C PHE A 71 -20.45 -10.07 19.49
N ASP A 72 -19.92 -10.89 20.39
CA ASP A 72 -19.28 -12.16 20.06
C ASP A 72 -20.29 -13.11 19.37
N GLU A 73 -21.50 -13.23 19.91
CA GLU A 73 -22.60 -14.01 19.31
C GLU A 73 -23.01 -13.46 17.93
N TYR A 74 -23.08 -12.13 17.77
CA TYR A 74 -23.35 -11.51 16.48
C TYR A 74 -22.25 -11.81 15.46
N ILE A 75 -20.98 -11.76 15.87
CA ILE A 75 -19.84 -12.05 15.00
C ILE A 75 -19.87 -13.52 14.57
N ALA A 76 -20.14 -14.46 15.50
CA ALA A 76 -20.26 -15.87 15.20
C ALA A 76 -21.35 -16.14 14.16
N GLU A 77 -22.57 -15.62 14.38
CA GLU A 77 -23.67 -15.81 13.43
C GLU A 77 -23.47 -15.07 12.10
N ARG A 78 -22.77 -13.92 12.10
CA ARG A 78 -22.37 -13.22 10.87
C ARG A 78 -21.42 -14.08 10.04
N ASN A 79 -20.46 -14.74 10.66
CA ASN A 79 -19.53 -15.62 9.99
C ASN A 79 -20.24 -16.84 9.40
N GLU A 80 -21.17 -17.44 10.14
CA GLU A 80 -22.02 -18.51 9.60
C GLU A 80 -22.91 -18.06 8.44
N TYR A 81 -23.53 -16.89 8.57
CA TYR A 81 -24.35 -16.31 7.50
C TYR A 81 -23.53 -16.06 6.25
N SER A 82 -22.27 -15.60 6.39
CA SER A 82 -21.37 -15.41 5.24
C SER A 82 -21.16 -16.72 4.48
N LYS A 83 -20.86 -17.81 5.20
CA LYS A 83 -20.71 -19.16 4.60
C LYS A 83 -21.99 -19.62 3.91
N LYS A 84 -23.14 -19.56 4.61
CA LYS A 84 -24.46 -19.92 4.06
C LYS A 84 -24.81 -19.09 2.81
N MET A 85 -24.41 -17.82 2.78
CA MET A 85 -24.60 -16.94 1.62
C MET A 85 -23.69 -17.27 0.43
N GLU A 86 -22.47 -17.72 0.67
CA GLU A 86 -21.56 -18.19 -0.39
C GLU A 86 -22.11 -19.45 -1.06
N ASP A 87 -22.62 -20.39 -0.28
CA ASP A 87 -23.29 -21.58 -0.82
C ASP A 87 -24.60 -21.23 -1.52
N TYR A 88 -25.36 -20.29 -0.96
CA TYR A 88 -26.59 -19.79 -1.58
C TYR A 88 -26.33 -19.17 -2.96
N LYS A 89 -25.27 -18.36 -3.10
CA LYS A 89 -24.88 -17.73 -4.37
C LYS A 89 -24.57 -18.74 -5.49
N LYS A 90 -24.11 -19.94 -5.13
CA LYS A 90 -23.81 -21.02 -6.10
C LYS A 90 -25.08 -21.77 -6.55
N THR A 91 -26.17 -21.66 -5.81
CA THR A 91 -27.41 -22.41 -6.06
C THR A 91 -28.20 -21.85 -7.24
N ALA A 92 -28.93 -22.71 -7.97
CA ALA A 92 -29.81 -22.31 -9.09
C ALA A 92 -30.89 -21.29 -8.66
N ASN A 93 -31.38 -21.37 -7.42
CA ASN A 93 -32.34 -20.45 -6.82
C ASN A 93 -31.84 -19.00 -6.78
N TYR A 94 -30.55 -18.77 -6.51
CA TYR A 94 -29.98 -17.43 -6.52
C TYR A 94 -29.95 -16.82 -7.93
N LYS A 95 -29.64 -17.63 -8.94
CA LYS A 95 -29.65 -17.20 -10.35
C LYS A 95 -31.06 -16.84 -10.82
N THR A 96 -32.06 -17.67 -10.50
CA THR A 96 -33.47 -17.40 -10.86
C THR A 96 -34.00 -16.16 -10.15
N PHE A 97 -33.67 -15.96 -8.86
CA PHE A 97 -34.03 -14.75 -8.12
C PHE A 97 -33.37 -13.48 -8.69
N GLN A 98 -32.09 -13.54 -9.07
CA GLN A 98 -31.40 -12.42 -9.70
C GLN A 98 -32.02 -12.05 -11.06
N MET A 99 -32.43 -13.05 -11.85
CA MET A 99 -33.16 -12.83 -13.11
C MET A 99 -34.55 -12.23 -12.87
N GLN A 100 -35.28 -12.66 -11.85
CA GLN A 100 -36.58 -12.06 -11.49
C GLN A 100 -36.43 -10.63 -10.97
N LYS A 101 -35.37 -10.35 -10.19
CA LYS A 101 -35.05 -9.01 -9.68
C LYS A 101 -34.66 -8.06 -10.80
N SER A 102 -33.85 -8.50 -11.77
CA SER A 102 -33.50 -7.69 -12.94
C SER A 102 -34.72 -7.45 -13.84
N ALA A 103 -35.54 -8.48 -14.10
CA ALA A 103 -36.77 -8.35 -14.87
C ALA A 103 -37.80 -7.40 -14.23
N LYS A 104 -37.97 -7.42 -12.89
CA LYS A 104 -38.83 -6.45 -12.19
C LYS A 104 -38.28 -5.02 -12.28
N ARG A 105 -36.95 -4.85 -12.19
CA ARG A 105 -36.30 -3.54 -12.35
C ARG A 105 -36.49 -2.97 -13.77
N LEU A 106 -36.33 -3.81 -14.80
CA LEU A 106 -36.59 -3.48 -16.20
C LEU A 106 -38.07 -3.14 -16.46
N LYS A 107 -39.01 -3.81 -15.79
CA LYS A 107 -40.44 -3.47 -15.86
C LYS A 107 -40.77 -2.12 -15.19
N LEU A 108 -40.10 -1.80 -14.08
CA LEU A 108 -40.23 -0.50 -13.42
C LEU A 108 -39.71 0.65 -14.30
N THR A 109 -38.62 0.43 -15.04
CA THR A 109 -38.05 1.45 -15.93
C THR A 109 -38.86 1.63 -17.22
N LYS A 110 -39.44 0.56 -17.76
CA LYS A 110 -40.28 0.61 -18.98
C LYS A 110 -41.70 1.17 -18.72
N GLY A 111 -42.17 1.15 -17.48
CA GLY A 111 -43.47 1.71 -17.08
C GLY A 111 -43.45 3.20 -16.72
N HIS A 112 -42.29 3.87 -16.75
CA HIS A 112 -42.15 5.26 -16.30
C HIS A 112 -41.72 6.25 -17.41
N SER A 113 -41.66 5.81 -18.68
CA SER A 113 -41.15 6.64 -19.78
C SER A 113 -42.20 7.16 -20.78
N THR A 114 -43.50 6.93 -20.59
CA THR A 114 -44.53 7.39 -21.56
C THR A 114 -45.80 7.99 -20.97
N THR A 115 -45.78 8.47 -19.73
CA THR A 115 -46.75 9.50 -19.31
C THR A 115 -45.96 10.68 -18.80
N ALA A 116 -45.83 11.71 -19.63
CA ALA A 116 -45.61 13.07 -19.19
C ALA A 116 -46.80 13.49 -18.31
N GLY A 117 -46.83 12.95 -17.10
CA GLY A 117 -47.72 13.41 -16.06
C GLY A 117 -47.32 14.83 -15.76
N HIS A 118 -48.27 15.76 -15.91
CA HIS A 118 -48.22 17.05 -15.26
C HIS A 118 -47.85 16.83 -13.78
N HIS A 119 -46.57 16.98 -13.45
CA HIS A 119 -46.14 17.14 -12.09
C HIS A 119 -46.70 18.50 -11.68
N ARG A 120 -47.86 18.49 -11.01
CA ARG A 120 -48.32 19.66 -10.26
C ARG A 120 -47.14 20.01 -9.34
N PRO A 121 -46.52 21.19 -9.48
CA PRO A 121 -45.46 21.59 -8.58
C PRO A 121 -46.04 21.50 -7.18
N LEU A 122 -45.42 20.72 -6.29
CA LEU A 122 -45.73 20.90 -4.88
C LEU A 122 -45.34 22.35 -4.57
N HIS A 123 -46.34 23.19 -4.32
CA HIS A 123 -46.17 24.54 -3.83
C HIS A 123 -45.60 24.42 -2.41
N LEU A 124 -44.28 24.27 -2.35
CA LEU A 124 -43.52 24.45 -1.13
C LEU A 124 -43.69 25.92 -0.72
N PRO A 125 -43.93 26.21 0.57
CA PRO A 125 -43.99 27.58 1.08
C PRO A 125 -42.75 28.39 0.61
N PRO A 126 -42.87 29.72 0.43
CA PRO A 126 -41.81 30.56 -0.16
C PRO A 126 -40.42 30.44 0.50
N ASN A 127 -40.36 29.92 1.72
CA ASN A 127 -39.15 29.78 2.52
C ASN A 127 -38.54 28.37 2.54
N VAL A 128 -39.06 27.40 1.79
CA VAL A 128 -38.50 26.03 1.76
C VAL A 128 -37.62 25.85 0.52
N LYS A 129 -36.30 26.03 0.70
CA LYS A 129 -35.30 25.71 -0.33
C LYS A 129 -35.44 24.23 -0.73
N GLN A 130 -35.60 23.96 -2.01
CA GLN A 130 -35.65 22.59 -2.52
C GLN A 130 -34.37 21.86 -2.12
N ILE A 131 -34.51 20.72 -1.45
CA ILE A 131 -33.42 19.86 -0.94
C ILE A 131 -32.44 19.36 -2.02
N PHE A 132 -32.74 19.61 -3.29
CA PHE A 132 -31.89 19.39 -4.46
C PHE A 132 -31.83 20.65 -5.33
N SER A 133 -31.47 21.79 -4.74
CA SER A 133 -31.19 22.98 -5.54
C SER A 133 -30.05 22.70 -6.51
N ARG A 134 -30.05 23.40 -7.66
CA ARG A 134 -28.97 23.31 -8.64
C ARG A 134 -27.60 23.57 -8.00
N GLU A 135 -27.54 24.57 -7.11
CA GLU A 135 -26.32 24.90 -6.33
C GLU A 135 -25.86 23.76 -5.43
N PHE A 136 -26.78 23.08 -4.73
CA PHE A 136 -26.44 21.94 -3.87
C PHE A 136 -25.88 20.76 -4.67
N LEU A 137 -26.45 20.48 -5.85
CA LEU A 137 -25.98 19.42 -6.73
C LEU A 137 -24.62 19.77 -7.36
N GLU A 138 -24.39 21.01 -7.78
CA GLU A 138 -23.09 21.48 -8.28
C GLU A 138 -22.03 21.45 -7.18
N TYR A 139 -22.36 21.88 -5.96
CA TYR A 139 -21.47 21.81 -4.81
C TYR A 139 -21.13 20.36 -4.43
N ASN A 140 -22.12 19.46 -4.38
CA ASN A 140 -21.86 18.06 -4.09
C ASN A 140 -20.98 17.43 -5.19
N LYS A 141 -21.23 17.74 -6.46
CA LYS A 141 -20.42 17.26 -7.59
C LYS A 141 -18.97 17.78 -7.54
N SER A 142 -18.75 19.04 -7.15
CA SER A 142 -17.41 19.61 -7.00
C SER A 142 -16.68 19.01 -5.79
N GLN A 143 -17.40 18.79 -4.68
CA GLN A 143 -16.86 18.09 -3.51
C GLN A 143 -16.50 16.64 -3.81
N GLU A 144 -17.35 15.89 -4.50
CA GLU A 144 -17.05 14.53 -4.95
C GLU A 144 -15.89 14.48 -5.95
N LYS A 145 -15.68 15.54 -6.75
CA LYS A 145 -14.47 15.67 -7.58
C LYS A 145 -13.24 15.89 -6.69
N SER A 146 -13.28 16.87 -5.79
CA SER A 146 -12.19 17.16 -4.86
C SER A 146 -11.78 15.93 -4.04
N MET A 147 -12.75 15.21 -3.48
CA MET A 147 -12.52 13.98 -2.71
C MET A 147 -11.89 12.87 -3.57
N ARG A 148 -12.22 12.78 -4.85
CA ARG A 148 -11.56 11.82 -5.76
C ARG A 148 -10.13 12.23 -6.06
N ASP A 149 -9.91 13.51 -6.33
CA ASP A 149 -8.58 14.06 -6.60
C ASP A 149 -7.66 13.88 -5.38
N THR A 150 -8.14 14.14 -4.17
CA THR A 150 -7.39 13.88 -2.93
C THR A 150 -7.10 12.40 -2.73
N ARG A 151 -8.07 11.51 -2.96
CA ARG A 151 -7.83 10.05 -2.88
C ARG A 151 -6.80 9.58 -3.89
N ALA A 152 -6.79 10.14 -5.10
CA ALA A 152 -5.78 9.85 -6.11
C ALA A 152 -4.40 10.34 -5.69
N GLN A 153 -4.29 11.55 -5.13
CA GLN A 153 -3.04 12.08 -4.58
C GLN A 153 -2.49 11.23 -3.43
N ILE A 154 -3.35 10.75 -2.54
CA ILE A 154 -2.94 9.82 -1.47
C ILE A 154 -2.34 8.56 -2.06
N SER A 155 -3.02 7.93 -3.02
CA SER A 155 -2.52 6.71 -3.67
C SER A 155 -1.19 6.93 -4.41
N GLU A 156 -0.98 8.10 -5.00
CA GLU A 156 0.28 8.46 -5.66
C GLU A 156 1.43 8.62 -4.65
N VAL A 157 1.18 9.31 -3.54
CA VAL A 157 2.19 9.49 -2.47
C VAL A 157 2.52 8.15 -1.81
N GLU A 158 1.53 7.28 -1.58
CA GLU A 158 1.76 5.92 -1.08
C GLU A 158 2.68 5.13 -2.01
N SER A 159 2.44 5.18 -3.33
CA SER A 159 3.32 4.58 -4.34
C SER A 159 4.75 5.16 -4.32
N GLN A 160 4.90 6.48 -4.12
CA GLN A 160 6.21 7.11 -4.00
C GLN A 160 6.96 6.69 -2.73
N ILE A 161 6.25 6.52 -1.61
CA ILE A 161 6.83 6.01 -0.35
C ILE A 161 7.36 4.59 -0.56
N GLU A 162 6.58 3.71 -1.19
CA GLU A 162 7.02 2.34 -1.47
C GLU A 162 8.29 2.30 -2.33
N LEU A 163 8.38 3.17 -3.34
CA LEU A 163 9.57 3.27 -4.18
C LEU A 163 10.80 3.79 -3.40
N LEU A 164 10.61 4.79 -2.55
CA LEU A 164 11.67 5.33 -1.71
C LEU A 164 12.18 4.28 -0.71
N ASP A 165 11.29 3.50 -0.11
CA ASP A 165 11.65 2.40 0.79
C ASP A 165 12.48 1.33 0.07
N GLN A 166 12.12 0.98 -1.17
CA GLN A 166 12.91 0.08 -2.01
C GLN A 166 14.31 0.64 -2.31
N ASN A 167 14.41 1.94 -2.61
CA ASN A 167 15.69 2.59 -2.86
C ASN A 167 16.56 2.64 -1.59
N ILE A 168 15.98 2.98 -0.45
CA ILE A 168 16.66 2.97 0.85
C ILE A 168 17.18 1.56 1.17
N ALA A 169 16.39 0.51 0.94
CA ALA A 169 16.82 -0.87 1.12
C ALA A 169 18.02 -1.21 0.22
N SER A 170 17.92 -0.89 -1.08
CA SER A 170 19.01 -1.09 -2.04
C SER A 170 20.29 -0.35 -1.65
N MET A 171 20.20 0.92 -1.28
CA MET A 171 21.35 1.71 -0.83
C MET A 171 21.96 1.16 0.46
N ASN A 172 21.15 0.69 1.39
CA ASN A 172 21.63 0.05 2.62
C ASN A 172 22.37 -1.26 2.33
N ASP A 173 21.88 -2.07 1.39
CA ASP A 173 22.55 -3.30 0.97
C ASP A 173 23.89 -3.01 0.28
N GLN A 174 23.93 -2.00 -0.60
CA GLN A 174 25.17 -1.51 -1.21
C GLN A 174 26.15 -0.99 -0.16
N MET A 175 25.68 -0.20 0.80
CA MET A 175 26.50 0.32 1.90
C MET A 175 27.07 -0.82 2.77
N ARG A 176 26.26 -1.85 3.07
CA ARG A 176 26.72 -3.04 3.80
C ARG A 176 27.78 -3.81 3.01
N ALA A 177 27.59 -3.97 1.70
CA ALA A 177 28.56 -4.64 0.85
C ALA A 177 29.90 -3.90 0.86
N VAL A 178 29.89 -2.58 0.66
CA VAL A 178 31.10 -1.74 0.74
C VAL A 178 31.75 -1.83 2.12
N GLN A 179 30.97 -1.69 3.20
CA GLN A 179 31.50 -1.82 4.57
C GLN A 179 32.13 -3.19 4.83
N SER A 180 31.56 -4.27 4.29
CA SER A 180 32.13 -5.62 4.44
C SER A 180 33.45 -5.77 3.68
N ALA A 181 33.56 -5.18 2.49
CA ALA A 181 34.78 -5.16 1.71
C ALA A 181 35.86 -4.33 2.42
N THR A 182 35.53 -3.13 2.89
CA THR A 182 36.46 -2.28 3.66
C THR A 182 36.95 -2.98 4.91
N ARG A 183 36.07 -3.66 5.66
CA ARG A 183 36.48 -4.46 6.84
C ARG A 183 37.40 -5.62 6.48
N ALA A 184 37.16 -6.28 5.34
CA ALA A 184 38.03 -7.36 4.87
C ALA A 184 39.42 -6.82 4.47
N ASP A 185 39.46 -5.67 3.80
CA ASP A 185 40.71 -4.98 3.44
C ASP A 185 41.47 -4.52 4.69
N GLU A 186 40.79 -3.89 5.66
CA GLU A 186 41.39 -3.51 6.95
C GLU A 186 41.96 -4.72 7.70
N ALA A 187 41.23 -5.85 7.71
CA ALA A 187 41.72 -7.08 8.32
C ALA A 187 42.93 -7.66 7.58
N ALA A 188 42.97 -7.59 6.24
CA ALA A 188 44.10 -8.03 5.45
C ALA A 188 45.34 -7.15 5.70
N ILE A 189 45.15 -5.83 5.80
CA ILE A 189 46.20 -4.87 6.15
C ILE A 189 46.73 -5.16 7.55
N ALA A 190 45.85 -5.39 8.54
CA ALA A 190 46.26 -5.73 9.90
C ALA A 190 47.09 -7.03 9.94
N GLN A 191 46.64 -8.09 9.24
CA GLN A 191 47.40 -9.34 9.13
C GLN A 191 48.77 -9.16 8.46
N MET A 192 48.86 -8.30 7.45
CA MET A 192 50.14 -7.95 6.84
C MET A 192 51.04 -7.20 7.83
N GLY A 193 50.47 -6.26 8.59
CA GLY A 193 51.16 -5.55 9.67
C GLY A 193 51.75 -6.50 10.70
N ASP A 194 50.98 -7.49 11.16
CA ASP A 194 51.46 -8.51 12.11
C ASP A 194 52.61 -9.34 11.54
N LYS A 195 52.52 -9.75 10.26
CA LYS A 195 53.62 -10.45 9.57
C LYS A 195 54.84 -9.56 9.49
N MET A 196 54.69 -8.29 9.12
CA MET A 196 55.79 -7.34 9.01
C MET A 196 56.46 -7.12 10.36
N GLN A 197 55.70 -6.94 11.44
CA GLN A 197 56.23 -6.86 12.80
C GLN A 197 57.00 -8.12 13.21
N ARG A 198 56.49 -9.31 12.84
CA ARG A 198 57.18 -10.58 13.12
C ARG A 198 58.51 -10.67 12.36
N TRP A 199 58.55 -10.27 11.09
CA TRP A 199 59.78 -10.24 10.31
C TRP A 199 60.77 -9.22 10.86
N CYS A 200 60.32 -8.01 11.18
CA CYS A 200 61.14 -6.98 11.83
C CYS A 200 61.77 -7.50 13.13
N ARG A 201 61.03 -8.28 13.93
CA ARG A 201 61.56 -8.91 15.14
C ARG A 201 62.66 -9.94 14.83
N ILE A 202 62.41 -10.84 13.88
CA ILE A 202 63.39 -11.87 13.48
C ILE A 202 64.67 -11.23 12.95
N VAL A 203 64.55 -10.21 12.09
CA VAL A 203 65.70 -9.49 11.53
C VAL A 203 66.48 -8.78 12.64
N ARG A 204 65.78 -8.14 13.59
CA ARG A 204 66.39 -7.50 14.76
C ARG A 204 67.17 -8.49 15.64
N GLU A 205 66.60 -9.66 15.92
CA GLU A 205 67.25 -10.75 16.66
C GLU A 205 68.47 -11.30 15.91
N ALA A 206 68.36 -11.50 14.59
CA ALA A 206 69.44 -12.05 13.76
C ALA A 206 70.63 -11.09 13.60
N LEU A 207 70.37 -9.78 13.60
CA LEU A 207 71.40 -8.74 13.45
C LEU A 207 71.94 -8.21 14.78
N GLY A 208 71.44 -8.68 15.93
CA GLY A 208 71.87 -8.23 17.26
C GLY A 208 71.63 -6.72 17.48
N MET A 209 70.56 -6.17 16.90
CA MET A 209 70.27 -4.75 16.91
C MET A 209 69.41 -4.39 18.13
N ASP A 210 70.06 -3.93 19.20
CA ASP A 210 69.42 -3.67 20.50
C ASP A 210 68.63 -2.34 20.58
N THR A 211 68.67 -1.48 19.55
CA THR A 211 67.98 -0.18 19.56
C THR A 211 67.15 0.08 18.30
N ASP A 212 65.93 0.63 18.48
CA ASP A 212 64.94 0.92 17.41
C ASP A 212 65.48 1.88 16.32
N ALA A 213 66.44 2.75 16.65
CA ALA A 213 67.02 3.72 15.73
C ALA A 213 67.79 3.08 14.56
N SER A 214 68.33 1.86 14.76
CA SER A 214 69.12 1.15 13.75
C SER A 214 68.21 0.38 12.77
N LEU A 215 67.03 -0.06 13.21
CA LEU A 215 66.04 -0.72 12.35
C LEU A 215 65.29 0.31 11.49
N GLU A 216 64.92 1.46 12.05
CA GLU A 216 64.29 2.58 11.33
C GLU A 216 65.17 3.07 10.17
N ALA A 217 66.48 3.24 10.37
CA ALA A 217 67.41 3.66 9.31
C ALA A 217 67.50 2.63 8.15
N VAL A 218 67.37 1.33 8.45
CA VAL A 218 67.35 0.27 7.44
C VAL A 218 66.01 0.22 6.70
N ILE A 219 64.89 0.43 7.41
CA ILE A 219 63.56 0.53 6.81
C ILE A 219 63.49 1.76 5.88
N GLU A 220 63.95 2.92 6.34
CA GLU A 220 63.98 4.17 5.56
C GLU A 220 64.91 4.04 4.32
N GLY A 221 66.01 3.29 4.45
CA GLY A 221 66.87 2.92 3.33
C GLY A 221 66.20 1.98 2.32
N ALA A 222 65.43 0.99 2.80
CA ALA A 222 64.68 0.06 1.96
C ALA A 222 63.49 0.75 1.27
N GLU A 223 62.80 1.66 1.95
CA GLU A 223 61.71 2.48 1.41
C GLU A 223 62.24 3.38 0.27
N ARG A 224 63.38 4.07 0.45
CA ARG A 224 64.03 4.82 -0.64
C ARG A 224 64.31 3.96 -1.87
N LEU A 225 64.84 2.75 -1.67
CA LEU A 225 65.15 1.85 -2.78
C LEU A 225 63.88 1.33 -3.49
N MET A 226 62.79 1.15 -2.76
CA MET A 226 61.50 0.77 -3.34
C MET A 226 60.86 1.93 -4.11
N ASP A 227 60.95 3.16 -3.60
CA ASP A 227 60.45 4.37 -4.27
C ASP A 227 61.27 4.67 -5.54
N GLU A 228 62.60 4.59 -5.49
CA GLU A 228 63.46 4.72 -6.67
C GLU A 228 63.13 3.67 -7.75
N ARG A 229 62.81 2.43 -7.34
CA ARG A 229 62.39 1.38 -8.26
C ARG A 229 61.01 1.66 -8.85
N ASN A 230 60.05 2.14 -8.05
CA ASN A 230 58.71 2.47 -8.53
C ASN A 230 58.71 3.65 -9.49
N ASP A 231 59.51 4.68 -9.23
CA ASP A 231 59.71 5.81 -10.13
C ASP A 231 60.36 5.38 -11.44
N ALA A 232 61.35 4.47 -11.39
CA ALA A 232 61.96 3.90 -12.59
C ALA A 232 60.96 3.10 -13.42
N VAL A 233 60.12 2.27 -12.78
CA VAL A 233 59.07 1.48 -13.46
C VAL A 233 57.96 2.39 -14.02
N GLY A 234 57.59 3.46 -13.30
CA GLY A 234 56.65 4.47 -13.77
C GLY A 234 57.18 5.22 -15.00
N ALA A 235 58.44 5.63 -14.97
CA ALA A 235 59.11 6.29 -16.11
C ALA A 235 59.24 5.36 -17.33
N GLU A 236 59.51 4.07 -17.12
CA GLU A 236 59.57 3.07 -18.19
C GLU A 236 58.20 2.80 -18.80
N THR A 237 57.14 2.76 -17.98
CA THR A 237 55.76 2.60 -18.43
C THR A 237 55.30 3.82 -19.25
N GLN A 238 55.63 5.04 -18.82
CA GLN A 238 55.36 6.26 -19.57
C GLN A 238 56.13 6.30 -20.90
N ARG A 239 57.40 5.89 -20.91
CA ARG A 239 58.21 5.77 -22.13
C ARG A 239 57.66 4.71 -23.10
N ALA A 240 57.18 3.58 -22.59
CA ALA A 240 56.55 2.54 -23.39
C ALA A 240 55.25 3.05 -24.03
N SER A 241 54.42 3.76 -23.26
CA SER A 241 53.20 4.42 -23.76
C SER A 241 53.50 5.45 -24.85
N LEU A 242 54.52 6.30 -24.65
CA LEU A 242 54.95 7.27 -25.67
C LEU A 242 55.48 6.59 -26.95
N ARG A 243 56.25 5.49 -26.82
CA ARG A 243 56.72 4.70 -27.97
C ARG A 243 55.56 4.07 -28.75
N GLN A 244 54.52 3.60 -28.05
CA GLN A 244 53.32 3.06 -28.68
C GLN A 244 52.53 4.15 -29.41
N ALA A 245 52.37 5.33 -28.82
CA ALA A 245 51.72 6.48 -29.46
C ALA A 245 52.47 6.92 -30.72
N MET A 246 53.81 7.01 -30.67
CA MET A 246 54.65 7.35 -31.82
C MET A 246 54.55 6.32 -32.96
N ARG A 247 54.48 5.02 -32.64
CA ARG A 247 54.26 3.96 -33.64
C ARG A 247 52.89 4.09 -34.30
N LYS A 248 51.85 4.40 -33.54
CA LYS A 248 50.50 4.59 -34.04
C LYS A 248 50.40 5.81 -34.97
N ALA A 249 51.00 6.93 -34.60
CA ALA A 249 51.08 8.12 -35.44
C ALA A 249 51.84 7.85 -36.76
N ALA A 250 52.93 7.09 -36.71
CA ALA A 250 53.68 6.70 -37.91
C ALA A 250 52.86 5.81 -38.86
N THR A 251 52.02 4.91 -38.33
CA THR A 251 51.12 4.09 -39.16
C THR A 251 49.98 4.89 -39.78
N GLU A 252 49.42 5.84 -39.03
CA GLU A 252 48.36 6.73 -39.52
C GLU A 252 48.88 7.64 -40.65
N GLU A 253 50.11 8.16 -40.55
CA GLU A 253 50.72 8.98 -41.60
C GLU A 253 51.05 8.17 -42.88
N THR A 254 51.35 6.87 -42.75
CA THR A 254 51.52 5.98 -43.91
C THR A 254 50.20 5.62 -44.56
N ASP A 255 49.13 5.44 -43.78
CA ASP A 255 47.79 5.14 -44.31
C ASP A 255 47.18 6.37 -45.01
N GLU A 256 47.44 7.57 -44.49
CA GLU A 256 46.98 8.84 -45.08
C GLU A 256 47.68 9.11 -46.43
N LYS A 257 49.00 8.89 -46.51
CA LYS A 257 49.76 8.98 -47.78
C LYS A 257 49.32 7.93 -48.81
N THR A 258 48.95 6.73 -48.36
CA THR A 258 48.46 5.66 -49.23
C THR A 258 47.04 5.93 -49.74
N ASN A 259 46.20 6.56 -48.91
CA ASN A 259 44.84 6.98 -49.27
C ASN A 259 44.86 8.17 -50.26
N GLU A 260 45.75 9.15 -50.05
CA GLU A 260 45.94 10.28 -50.98
C GLU A 260 46.46 9.82 -52.36
N GLN A 261 47.31 8.79 -52.42
CA GLN A 261 47.76 8.21 -53.69
C GLN A 261 46.66 7.43 -54.42
N ARG A 262 45.68 6.85 -53.69
CA ARG A 262 44.52 6.18 -54.29
C ARG A 262 43.48 7.16 -54.84
N GLN A 263 43.35 8.35 -54.27
CA GLN A 263 42.42 9.38 -54.76
C GLN A 263 42.94 10.17 -55.98
N LYS A 264 44.21 10.01 -56.34
CA LYS A 264 44.86 10.67 -57.50
C LYS A 264 45.00 9.76 -58.74
N LYS A 265 44.41 8.57 -58.73
CA LYS A 265 44.28 7.66 -59.89
C LYS A 265 42.82 7.56 -60.32
#